data_AF-A0A5C7I3W4-F1
#
_entry.id   AF-A0A5C7I3W4-F1
#
_cell.length_a   1.000
_cell.length_b   1.000
_cell.length_c   1.000
_cell.angle_alpha   90.00
_cell.angle_beta   90.00
_cell.angle_gamma   90.00
#
_symmetry.space_group_name_H-M   'P 1'
#
loop_
_entity.id
_entity.type
_entity.pdbx_description
1 polymer ?
#
loop_
_entity_poly.entity_id
_entity_poly.type
_entity_poly.pdbx_seq_one_letter_code
_entity_poly.pdbx_strand_id
1 'polypeptide(L)'
;MHFQTITLKPPPPFSSPTSYNVSSLQNPRLTTTTLPIFPPIPSNYRPNPNPVFYCNGTSSISDPPNGTLHDCKFRTTALKNFDVATLGNLCVDIVLSVPQLPPPSPPARKAYMDHLAASPPDTRYWEAGGNCNMAIAAARLGLRCVTVGHVGDEIYGRFLQDVLREEGISMVGMSEDNHVIDGSNASYETLLCWVLVDPLQRHGFCSRADFNNEPAFSWMNKLSGEVKMAIKQSKILCCNGYGFDELSPSLIVSAIEYAAEVGTSIFFDPGPRGKSLSTGTPEEQRALDHFLRMSDVLLLTSDEAESLTGIKNPVLAGQELLRKGLRTKWVIVKMGPRGSILITKSSISCAPAFKVSVTDTVGCGDSFVAAVAFGFIHNLPTVNTLAIANAVGAATAMGCGAGRNVATLMQVIELMRASNLNEDDASWDELLDEDLASEKITFLSKTGINGSHNRMNCVDVQKVVSELLPKLEYTWVEGNVSS
;
A
#
# COMPACT_ATOMS: atom_id res chain seq x y z
N MET A 1 -10.67 13.32 -5.84
CA MET A 1 -11.42 12.07 -6.08
C MET A 1 -10.79 11.31 -7.24
N HIS A 2 -10.03 10.28 -6.88
CA HIS A 2 -9.56 9.28 -7.82
C HIS A 2 -10.67 8.23 -7.95
N PHE A 3 -11.27 8.10 -9.13
CA PHE A 3 -12.18 7.01 -9.43
C PHE A 3 -11.34 5.82 -9.88
N GLN A 4 -11.21 4.78 -9.06
CA GLN A 4 -10.73 3.49 -9.56
C GLN A 4 -11.93 2.79 -10.18
N THR A 5 -11.93 2.69 -11.51
CA THR A 5 -13.00 2.03 -12.26
C THR A 5 -12.49 0.67 -12.73
N ILE A 6 -12.89 -0.40 -12.05
CA ILE A 6 -12.92 -1.73 -12.67
C ILE A 6 -14.39 -2.02 -12.95
N THR A 7 -14.76 -1.99 -14.23
CA THR A 7 -16.12 -2.30 -14.67
C THR A 7 -16.32 -3.82 -14.52
N LEU A 8 -16.96 -4.26 -13.44
CA LEU A 8 -17.46 -5.63 -13.34
C LEU A 8 -18.62 -5.82 -14.34
N LYS A 9 -18.62 -6.92 -15.11
CA LYS A 9 -19.73 -7.23 -16.02
C LYS A 9 -21.04 -7.36 -15.23
N PRO A 10 -22.14 -6.73 -15.67
CA PRO A 10 -23.42 -6.83 -14.97
C PRO A 10 -23.99 -8.26 -15.08
N PRO A 11 -24.63 -8.80 -14.03
CA PRO A 11 -25.41 -10.02 -14.14
C PRO A 11 -26.64 -9.80 -15.05
N PRO A 12 -27.22 -10.87 -15.63
CA PRO A 12 -28.38 -10.76 -16.52
C PRO A 12 -29.60 -10.20 -15.77
N PRO A 13 -30.49 -9.44 -16.44
CA PRO A 13 -31.55 -8.69 -15.78
C PRO A 13 -32.63 -9.61 -15.22
N PHE A 14 -32.90 -9.47 -13.91
CA PHE A 14 -34.10 -10.00 -13.28
C PHE A 14 -35.25 -8.99 -13.39
N SER A 15 -36.43 -9.51 -13.74
CA SER A 15 -37.70 -8.80 -13.92
C SER A 15 -38.21 -8.14 -12.64
N SER A 16 -38.74 -6.93 -12.79
CA SER A 16 -39.39 -6.10 -11.75
C SER A 16 -40.67 -6.73 -11.18
N PRO A 17 -41.09 -6.31 -9.97
CA PRO A 17 -42.31 -5.50 -9.94
C PRO A 17 -42.38 -4.38 -8.88
N THR A 18 -43.17 -3.37 -9.27
CA THR A 18 -44.03 -2.46 -8.47
C THR A 18 -43.41 -1.37 -7.59
N SER A 19 -43.69 -0.14 -8.02
CA SER A 19 -43.54 1.16 -7.38
C SER A 19 -44.42 1.33 -6.13
N TYR A 20 -43.83 1.82 -5.03
CA TYR A 20 -44.58 2.51 -3.98
C TYR A 20 -44.13 3.96 -3.84
N ASN A 21 -45.12 4.83 -3.87
CA ASN A 21 -45.07 6.29 -3.74
C ASN A 21 -45.01 6.65 -2.25
N VAL A 22 -44.07 7.49 -1.81
CA VAL A 22 -44.20 8.21 -0.53
C VAL A 22 -43.86 9.68 -0.75
N SER A 23 -44.93 10.46 -0.66
CA SER A 23 -45.00 11.91 -0.73
C SER A 23 -44.50 12.58 0.55
N SER A 24 -43.78 13.69 0.35
CA SER A 24 -43.84 14.94 1.11
C SER A 24 -43.85 14.91 2.64
N LEU A 25 -42.77 15.42 3.24
CA LEU A 25 -42.83 16.24 4.45
C LEU A 25 -41.84 17.41 4.31
N GLN A 26 -42.38 18.62 4.28
CA GLN A 26 -41.64 19.89 4.29
C GLN A 26 -41.54 20.46 5.71
N ASN A 27 -40.42 21.17 5.93
CA ASN A 27 -40.16 22.32 6.82
C ASN A 27 -39.85 22.10 8.33
N PRO A 28 -39.14 23.04 9.00
CA PRO A 28 -38.50 24.28 8.52
C PRO A 28 -37.03 24.54 9.01
N ARG A 29 -36.39 25.49 8.30
CA ARG A 29 -35.22 26.34 8.64
C ARG A 29 -34.53 26.14 10.00
N LEU A 30 -33.21 25.86 9.95
CA LEU A 30 -32.25 26.24 10.99
C LEU A 30 -30.98 26.81 10.34
N THR A 31 -30.43 27.78 11.05
CA THR A 31 -29.50 28.84 10.65
C THR A 31 -28.08 28.35 10.37
N THR A 32 -27.43 29.04 9.43
CA THR A 32 -26.02 28.90 9.04
C THR A 32 -25.07 29.06 10.22
N THR A 33 -24.41 27.96 10.58
CA THR A 33 -23.16 27.95 11.34
C THR A 33 -22.34 26.81 10.75
N THR A 34 -21.22 27.15 10.10
CA THR A 34 -20.26 26.23 9.51
C THR A 34 -19.63 25.37 10.60
N LEU A 35 -20.02 24.10 10.69
CA LEU A 35 -19.34 23.08 11.48
C LEU A 35 -18.21 22.44 10.66
N PRO A 36 -17.07 22.06 11.27
CA PRO A 36 -15.97 21.40 10.57
C PRO A 36 -16.35 19.98 10.13
N ILE A 37 -15.68 19.48 9.08
CA ILE A 37 -15.83 18.13 8.48
C ILE A 37 -15.58 17.02 9.51
N PHE A 38 -14.91 17.34 10.62
CA PHE A 38 -14.59 16.45 11.73
C PHE A 38 -15.25 17.03 13.01
N PRO A 39 -16.25 16.35 13.61
CA PRO A 39 -16.84 16.83 14.86
C PRO A 39 -15.91 16.49 16.03
N PRO A 40 -15.69 17.40 17.00
CA PRO A 40 -15.12 16.99 18.28
C PRO A 40 -16.12 16.06 19.00
N ILE A 41 -15.66 14.87 19.37
CA ILE A 41 -16.46 13.89 20.12
C ILE A 41 -16.48 14.26 21.61
N PRO A 42 -17.61 14.17 22.32
CA PRO A 42 -17.71 14.56 23.72
C PRO A 42 -16.78 13.75 24.63
N SER A 43 -15.96 14.47 25.40
CA SER A 43 -15.04 13.95 26.40
C SER A 43 -15.80 13.45 27.64
N ASN A 44 -16.29 12.21 27.64
CA ASN A 44 -16.75 11.57 28.88
C ASN A 44 -16.46 10.07 28.87
N TYR A 45 -15.18 9.74 29.02
CA TYR A 45 -14.79 8.43 29.54
C TYR A 45 -13.43 8.54 30.24
N ARG A 46 -13.35 8.15 31.51
CA ARG A 46 -12.10 8.04 32.27
C ARG A 46 -11.69 6.57 32.31
N PRO A 47 -10.59 6.14 31.66
CA PRO A 47 -10.00 4.85 31.93
C PRO A 47 -8.85 4.97 32.94
N ASN A 48 -8.73 3.93 33.76
CA ASN A 48 -7.76 3.70 34.82
C ASN A 48 -6.33 3.57 34.25
N PRO A 49 -5.27 4.15 34.86
CA PRO A 49 -3.93 4.07 34.30
C PRO A 49 -3.28 2.75 34.68
N ASN A 50 -2.82 1.99 33.68
CA ASN A 50 -1.82 0.94 33.88
C ASN A 50 -0.72 1.07 32.81
N PRO A 51 0.53 0.72 33.14
CA PRO A 51 1.68 1.41 32.59
C PRO A 51 2.14 0.89 31.23
N VAL A 52 2.59 1.86 30.43
CA VAL A 52 3.38 1.70 29.20
C VAL A 52 4.70 0.97 29.55
N PHE A 53 5.00 -0.12 28.84
CA PHE A 53 6.28 -0.80 28.95
C PHE A 53 7.35 -0.06 28.14
N TYR A 54 8.30 0.58 28.84
CA TYR A 54 9.56 1.04 28.25
C TYR A 54 10.52 -0.15 28.12
N CYS A 55 10.96 -0.45 26.90
CA CYS A 55 12.05 -1.39 26.66
C CYS A 55 13.40 -0.72 26.99
N ASN A 56 13.86 -0.83 28.23
CA ASN A 56 15.25 -0.56 28.60
C ASN A 56 16.06 -1.86 28.53
N GLY A 57 16.80 -2.04 27.43
CA GLY A 57 17.82 -3.08 27.30
C GLY A 57 19.22 -2.49 27.38
N THR A 58 19.79 -2.39 28.57
CA THR A 58 21.24 -2.19 28.77
C THR A 58 21.85 -3.51 29.25
N SER A 59 22.51 -4.24 28.35
CA SER A 59 23.41 -5.32 28.74
C SER A 59 24.85 -4.79 28.76
N SER A 60 25.41 -4.75 29.96
CA SER A 60 26.82 -4.46 30.23
C SER A 60 27.71 -5.60 29.74
N ILE A 61 28.68 -5.31 28.87
CA ILE A 61 29.81 -6.20 28.57
C ILE A 61 31.08 -5.48 29.00
N SER A 62 31.83 -6.14 29.88
CA SER A 62 33.12 -5.73 30.42
C SER A 62 34.26 -5.93 29.39
N ASP A 63 35.08 -4.91 29.18
CA ASP A 63 36.31 -4.95 28.37
C ASP A 63 37.42 -5.83 28.99
N PRO A 64 38.30 -6.43 28.15
CA PRO A 64 39.69 -6.67 28.51
C PRO A 64 40.70 -5.97 27.56
N PRO A 65 41.98 -5.84 27.96
CA PRO A 65 42.81 -4.68 27.59
C PRO A 65 43.75 -4.89 26.40
N ASN A 66 44.07 -3.76 25.76
CA ASN A 66 45.26 -3.43 24.94
C ASN A 66 45.81 -4.48 23.96
N GLY A 67 45.50 -4.28 22.68
CA GLY A 67 46.24 -4.80 21.54
C GLY A 67 46.08 -3.87 20.33
N THR A 68 47.21 -3.38 19.81
CA THR A 68 47.41 -2.49 18.64
C THR A 68 46.38 -2.60 17.51
N LEU A 69 45.73 -1.47 17.18
CA LEU A 69 44.84 -1.31 16.03
C LEU A 69 45.59 -1.47 14.70
N HIS A 70 45.30 -2.54 13.98
CA HIS A 70 45.28 -2.52 12.52
C HIS A 70 43.84 -2.21 12.07
N ASP A 71 43.69 -1.11 11.36
CA ASP A 71 42.43 -0.60 10.82
C ASP A 71 41.88 -1.55 9.73
N CYS A 72 41.11 -2.55 10.15
CA CYS A 72 40.22 -3.32 9.28
C CYS A 72 38.80 -2.79 9.49
N LYS A 73 38.33 -1.97 8.55
CA LYS A 73 36.93 -1.54 8.44
C LYS A 73 36.01 -2.75 8.22
N PHE A 74 35.66 -3.45 9.29
CA PHE A 74 34.50 -4.33 9.30
C PHE A 74 33.26 -3.44 9.19
N ARG A 75 32.61 -3.44 8.02
CA ARG A 75 31.20 -3.07 7.93
C ARG A 75 30.42 -4.07 8.77
N THR A 76 30.22 -3.78 10.05
CA THR A 76 29.22 -4.47 10.86
C THR A 76 27.88 -4.23 10.18
N THR A 77 27.37 -5.22 9.45
CA THR A 77 25.98 -5.22 8.97
C THR A 77 25.10 -5.08 10.20
N ALA A 78 24.57 -3.87 10.41
CA ALA A 78 23.65 -3.61 11.50
C ALA A 78 22.51 -4.63 11.42
N LEU A 79 22.22 -5.30 12.53
CA LEU A 79 21.17 -6.31 12.59
C LEU A 79 19.84 -5.65 12.16
N LYS A 80 19.21 -6.18 11.12
CA LYS A 80 17.89 -5.73 10.66
C LYS A 80 16.82 -6.50 11.46
N ASN A 81 16.08 -5.80 12.31
CA ASN A 81 15.05 -6.36 13.18
C ASN A 81 13.69 -6.45 12.49
N PHE A 82 13.47 -5.65 11.45
CA PHE A 82 12.24 -5.65 10.67
C PHE A 82 12.54 -6.00 9.22
N ASP A 83 11.62 -6.72 8.60
CA ASP A 83 11.63 -7.00 7.18
C ASP A 83 11.12 -5.79 6.40
N VAL A 84 10.01 -5.20 6.86
CA VAL A 84 9.35 -4.07 6.19
C VAL A 84 9.02 -2.97 7.21
N ALA A 85 9.38 -1.74 6.86
CA ALA A 85 8.80 -0.53 7.45
C ALA A 85 7.87 0.14 6.45
N THR A 86 6.73 0.68 6.88
CA THR A 86 5.92 1.63 6.08
C THR A 86 6.07 3.05 6.62
N LEU A 87 5.95 4.07 5.76
CA LEU A 87 6.06 5.49 6.14
C LEU A 87 4.77 6.27 5.84
N GLY A 88 4.19 6.85 6.88
CA GLY A 88 2.95 7.62 6.83
C GLY A 88 1.77 6.75 6.40
N ASN A 89 0.67 7.41 6.06
CA ASN A 89 -0.53 6.83 5.52
C ASN A 89 -1.22 5.80 6.40
N LEU A 90 -1.35 6.16 7.68
CA LEU A 90 -2.16 5.43 8.65
C LEU A 90 -3.50 6.14 8.80
N CYS A 91 -4.56 5.52 8.29
CA CYS A 91 -5.91 6.05 8.37
C CYS A 91 -6.93 4.97 8.73
N VAL A 92 -8.08 5.39 9.22
CA VAL A 92 -9.26 4.52 9.31
C VAL A 92 -10.09 4.71 8.05
N ASP A 93 -10.30 3.62 7.34
CA ASP A 93 -11.23 3.55 6.23
C ASP A 93 -12.65 3.37 6.77
N ILE A 94 -13.52 4.28 6.38
CA ILE A 94 -14.94 4.29 6.71
C ILE A 94 -15.70 3.77 5.50
N VAL A 95 -16.05 2.47 5.52
CA VAL A 95 -16.62 1.78 4.36
C VAL A 95 -18.14 1.86 4.37
N LEU A 96 -18.73 2.55 3.39
CA LEU A 96 -20.17 2.77 3.31
C LEU A 96 -20.74 2.48 1.92
N SER A 97 -21.83 1.72 1.89
CA SER A 97 -22.68 1.63 0.71
C SER A 97 -23.50 2.91 0.57
N VAL A 98 -23.40 3.56 -0.59
CA VAL A 98 -24.11 4.80 -0.91
C VAL A 98 -24.98 4.62 -2.16
N PRO A 99 -26.11 5.34 -2.28
CA PRO A 99 -26.95 5.24 -3.48
C PRO A 99 -26.24 5.75 -4.74
N GLN A 100 -25.31 6.68 -4.58
CA GLN A 100 -24.49 7.24 -5.65
C GLN A 100 -23.17 7.77 -5.06
N LEU A 101 -22.11 7.72 -5.86
CA LEU A 101 -20.82 8.33 -5.49
C LEU A 101 -20.94 9.86 -5.38
N PRO A 102 -20.04 10.51 -4.62
CA PRO A 102 -20.11 11.95 -4.41
C PRO A 102 -20.02 12.74 -5.74
N PRO A 103 -20.72 13.88 -5.82
CA PRO A 103 -20.74 14.67 -7.04
C PRO A 103 -19.35 15.25 -7.37
N PRO A 104 -19.06 15.53 -8.65
CA PRO A 104 -17.75 16.01 -9.08
C PRO A 104 -17.47 17.45 -8.64
N SER A 105 -18.50 18.29 -8.50
CA SER A 105 -18.37 19.69 -8.08
C SER A 105 -17.86 19.80 -6.63
N PRO A 106 -16.77 20.54 -6.34
CA PRO A 106 -16.21 20.61 -4.98
C PRO A 106 -17.20 21.08 -3.90
N PRO A 107 -18.01 22.15 -4.10
CA PRO A 107 -19.01 22.54 -3.11
C PRO A 107 -20.09 21.48 -2.86
N ALA A 108 -20.59 20.83 -3.93
CA ALA A 108 -21.60 19.78 -3.81
C ALA A 108 -21.02 18.54 -3.13
N ARG A 109 -19.76 18.21 -3.42
CA ARG A 109 -19.04 17.11 -2.79
C ARG A 109 -18.86 17.37 -1.31
N LYS A 110 -18.42 18.58 -0.95
CA LYS A 110 -18.28 18.96 0.45
C LYS A 110 -19.61 18.82 1.19
N ALA A 111 -20.70 19.36 0.65
CA ALA A 111 -22.02 19.25 1.27
C ALA A 111 -22.48 17.79 1.43
N TYR A 112 -22.19 16.94 0.43
CA TYR A 112 -22.48 15.51 0.50
C TYR A 112 -21.67 14.81 1.60
N MET A 113 -20.37 15.11 1.70
CA MET A 113 -19.51 14.54 2.74
C MET A 113 -19.85 15.06 4.14
N ASP A 114 -20.20 16.35 4.28
CA ASP A 114 -20.67 16.93 5.53
C ASP A 114 -21.95 16.23 6.02
N HIS A 115 -22.85 15.87 5.09
CA HIS A 115 -24.06 15.12 5.42
C HIS A 115 -23.75 13.70 5.90
N LEU A 116 -22.82 12.99 5.23
CA LEU A 116 -22.39 11.66 5.67
C LEU A 116 -21.67 11.70 7.02
N ALA A 117 -20.82 12.71 7.26
CA ALA A 117 -20.05 12.87 8.48
C ALA A 117 -20.88 13.32 9.69
N ALA A 118 -22.11 13.80 9.48
CA ALA A 118 -23.00 14.26 10.55
C ALA A 118 -23.39 13.14 11.54
N SER A 119 -23.22 11.88 11.16
CA SER A 119 -23.37 10.72 12.05
C SER A 119 -22.31 9.69 11.67
N PRO A 120 -21.12 9.74 12.30
CA PRO A 120 -20.05 8.80 12.00
C PRO A 120 -20.58 7.38 12.11
N PRO A 121 -20.27 6.51 11.15
CA PRO A 121 -20.84 5.18 11.12
C PRO A 121 -20.26 4.32 12.25
N ASP A 122 -21.05 3.33 12.65
CA ASP A 122 -20.69 2.34 13.65
C ASP A 122 -19.32 1.70 13.34
N THR A 123 -18.57 1.36 14.39
CA THR A 123 -17.28 0.66 14.34
C THR A 123 -17.24 -0.57 13.42
N ARG A 124 -18.38 -1.23 13.16
CA ARG A 124 -18.49 -2.33 12.20
C ARG A 124 -18.19 -1.96 10.74
N TYR A 125 -18.12 -0.66 10.44
CA TYR A 125 -17.81 -0.11 9.12
C TYR A 125 -16.37 0.40 9.03
N TRP A 126 -15.57 0.21 10.08
CA TRP A 126 -14.20 0.71 10.14
C TRP A 126 -13.23 -0.39 9.75
N GLU A 127 -12.29 -0.04 8.89
CA GLU A 127 -11.13 -0.86 8.56
C GLU A 127 -9.84 -0.07 8.73
N ALA A 128 -8.75 -0.78 9.02
CA ALA A 128 -7.43 -0.16 8.97
C ALA A 128 -7.06 0.10 7.50
N GLY A 129 -6.79 1.36 7.16
CA GLY A 129 -6.59 1.82 5.78
C GLY A 129 -5.18 2.31 5.48
N GLY A 130 -4.96 2.67 4.21
CA GLY A 130 -3.67 3.16 3.72
C GLY A 130 -2.56 2.12 3.83
N ASN A 131 -1.38 2.53 4.32
CA ASN A 131 -0.24 1.65 4.53
C ASN A 131 -0.48 0.51 5.54
N CYS A 132 -1.55 0.58 6.34
CA CYS A 132 -1.96 -0.56 7.17
C CYS A 132 -2.30 -1.79 6.30
N ASN A 133 -2.94 -1.61 5.14
CA ASN A 133 -3.27 -2.71 4.23
C ASN A 133 -2.02 -3.49 3.80
N MET A 134 -0.96 -2.77 3.41
CA MET A 134 0.30 -3.36 3.01
C MET A 134 0.94 -4.08 4.20
N ALA A 135 1.02 -3.42 5.36
CA ALA A 135 1.66 -3.99 6.54
C ALA A 135 0.97 -5.27 7.02
N ILE A 136 -0.37 -5.31 7.00
CA ILE A 136 -1.17 -6.49 7.32
C ILE A 136 -0.92 -7.61 6.32
N ALA A 137 -0.97 -7.32 5.01
CA ALA A 137 -0.67 -8.32 3.99
C ALA A 137 0.77 -8.86 4.12
N ALA A 138 1.74 -8.02 4.45
CA ALA A 138 3.13 -8.41 4.67
C ALA A 138 3.29 -9.28 5.93
N ALA A 139 2.65 -8.91 7.03
CA ALA A 139 2.64 -9.69 8.27
C ALA A 139 2.00 -11.07 8.06
N ARG A 140 0.90 -11.15 7.29
CA ARG A 140 0.25 -12.42 6.94
C ARG A 140 1.08 -13.29 6.00
N LEU A 141 2.02 -12.72 5.24
CA LEU A 141 3.06 -13.45 4.52
C LEU A 141 4.27 -13.83 5.41
N GLY A 142 4.21 -13.52 6.71
CA GLY A 142 5.23 -13.81 7.72
C GLY A 142 6.38 -12.83 7.82
N LEU A 143 6.27 -11.66 7.20
CA LEU A 143 7.28 -10.62 7.31
C LEU A 143 7.13 -9.87 8.63
N ARG A 144 8.24 -9.61 9.34
CA ARG A 144 8.22 -8.77 10.54
C ARG A 144 8.07 -7.31 10.14
N CYS A 145 6.95 -6.71 10.52
CA CYS A 145 6.58 -5.37 10.06
C CYS A 145 6.62 -4.32 11.17
N VAL A 146 6.98 -3.10 10.80
CA VAL A 146 6.81 -1.89 11.61
C VAL A 146 6.12 -0.80 10.77
N THR A 147 5.14 -0.09 11.33
CA THR A 147 4.55 1.09 10.70
C THR A 147 5.10 2.35 11.36
N VAL A 148 5.49 3.34 10.55
CA VAL A 148 5.96 4.64 11.02
C VAL A 148 4.94 5.68 10.59
N GLY A 149 4.28 6.35 11.54
CA GLY A 149 3.26 7.34 11.21
C GLY A 149 2.63 7.98 12.43
N HIS A 150 1.66 8.86 12.19
CA HIS A 150 0.92 9.54 13.26
C HIS A 150 -0.47 8.91 13.41
N VAL A 151 -0.88 8.66 14.66
CA VAL A 151 -2.26 8.34 15.05
C VAL A 151 -2.60 9.16 16.30
N GLY A 152 -3.84 9.62 16.40
CA GLY A 152 -4.30 10.39 17.57
C GLY A 152 -4.63 9.48 18.77
N ASP A 153 -4.83 10.09 19.94
CA ASP A 153 -5.21 9.38 21.17
C ASP A 153 -6.72 9.07 21.28
N GLU A 154 -7.47 9.40 20.23
CA GLU A 154 -8.91 9.22 20.12
C GLU A 154 -9.29 7.80 19.65
N ILE A 155 -10.59 7.53 19.52
CA ILE A 155 -11.13 6.18 19.27
C ILE A 155 -10.62 5.53 17.97
N TYR A 156 -10.44 6.27 16.88
CA TYR A 156 -9.92 5.78 15.60
C TYR A 156 -8.44 5.42 15.71
N GLY A 157 -7.65 6.24 16.40
CA GLY A 157 -6.24 5.97 16.64
C GLY A 157 -6.03 4.73 17.52
N ARG A 158 -6.83 4.58 18.59
CA ARG A 158 -6.84 3.36 19.40
C ARG A 158 -7.27 2.14 18.60
N PHE A 159 -8.30 2.27 17.76
CA PHE A 159 -8.72 1.22 16.85
C PHE A 159 -7.58 0.76 15.93
N LEU A 160 -6.84 1.69 15.31
CA LEU A 160 -5.68 1.33 14.48
C LEU A 160 -4.59 0.63 15.28
N GLN A 161 -4.27 1.13 16.47
CA GLN A 161 -3.27 0.51 17.35
C GLN A 161 -3.68 -0.92 17.76
N ASP A 162 -4.97 -1.13 18.04
CA ASP A 162 -5.51 -2.44 18.39
C ASP A 162 -5.40 -3.41 17.20
N VAL A 163 -5.80 -3.00 16.00
CA VAL A 163 -5.68 -3.82 14.78
C VAL A 163 -4.22 -4.15 14.47
N LEU A 164 -3.31 -3.18 14.51
CA LEU A 164 -1.89 -3.41 14.26
C LEU A 164 -1.29 -4.39 15.27
N ARG A 165 -1.65 -4.27 16.55
CA ARG A 165 -1.20 -5.17 17.61
C ARG A 165 -1.74 -6.60 17.41
N GLU A 166 -3.00 -6.75 17.03
CA GLU A 166 -3.63 -8.04 16.73
C GLU A 166 -2.95 -8.75 15.55
N GLU A 167 -2.53 -7.99 14.54
CA GLU A 167 -1.79 -8.49 13.37
C GLU A 167 -0.27 -8.65 13.62
N GLY A 168 0.20 -8.42 14.86
CA GLY A 168 1.61 -8.57 15.22
C GLY A 168 2.55 -7.50 14.63
N ILE A 169 2.01 -6.34 14.28
CA ILE A 169 2.75 -5.24 13.63
C ILE A 169 3.16 -4.20 14.68
N SER A 170 4.45 -3.89 14.72
CA SER A 170 4.96 -2.81 15.59
C SER A 170 4.60 -1.44 15.03
N MET A 171 4.43 -0.43 15.88
CA MET A 171 4.21 0.95 15.46
C MET A 171 5.25 1.88 16.11
N VAL A 172 5.79 2.81 15.32
CA VAL A 172 6.59 3.94 15.80
C VAL A 172 5.85 5.22 15.46
N GLY A 173 5.40 5.92 16.51
CA GLY A 173 4.73 7.20 16.38
C GLY A 173 5.66 8.29 15.85
N MET A 174 5.16 9.13 14.95
CA MET A 174 5.85 10.36 14.59
C MET A 174 5.34 11.49 15.50
N SER A 175 6.21 11.99 16.39
CA SER A 175 5.91 13.11 17.29
C SER A 175 7.05 14.13 17.26
N GLU A 176 6.77 15.37 17.67
CA GLU A 176 7.84 16.32 17.99
C GLU A 176 8.44 15.98 19.37
N ASP A 177 9.77 16.06 19.49
CA ASP A 177 10.51 15.70 20.70
C ASP A 177 10.16 16.57 21.94
N ASN A 178 9.28 17.59 21.85
CA ASN A 178 9.08 18.58 22.93
C ASN A 178 7.71 19.29 23.02
N HIS A 179 6.63 18.81 22.37
CA HIS A 179 5.30 19.43 22.58
C HIS A 179 4.45 18.62 23.54
N VAL A 180 4.08 19.25 24.68
CA VAL A 180 2.95 18.81 25.50
C VAL A 180 1.71 18.88 24.59
N ILE A 181 1.14 17.71 24.28
CA ILE A 181 -0.10 17.59 23.52
C ILE A 181 -1.21 18.23 24.36
N ASP A 182 -1.54 19.48 24.06
CA ASP A 182 -2.77 20.08 24.60
C ASP A 182 -3.93 19.38 23.90
N GLY A 183 -4.66 18.54 24.65
CA GLY A 183 -5.47 17.41 24.18
C GLY A 183 -6.75 17.75 23.41
N SER A 184 -6.74 18.75 22.53
CA SER A 184 -7.91 19.11 21.71
C SER A 184 -7.57 19.83 20.40
N ASN A 185 -6.42 19.56 19.77
CA ASN A 185 -6.09 20.14 18.47
C ASN A 185 -6.34 19.12 17.33
N ALA A 186 -7.29 19.44 16.44
CA ALA A 186 -7.64 18.63 15.27
C ALA A 186 -6.44 18.32 14.36
N SER A 187 -5.35 19.08 14.44
CA SER A 187 -4.09 18.82 13.74
C SER A 187 -3.37 17.51 14.16
N TYR A 188 -3.83 16.85 15.22
CA TYR A 188 -3.28 15.58 15.74
C TYR A 188 -4.29 14.42 15.66
N GLU A 189 -5.45 14.61 15.04
CA GLU A 189 -6.45 13.55 14.90
C GLU A 189 -5.99 12.49 13.89
N THR A 190 -6.41 11.25 14.12
CA THR A 190 -6.20 10.15 13.17
C THR A 190 -6.91 10.44 11.86
N LEU A 191 -6.27 10.11 10.74
CA LEU A 191 -6.85 10.34 9.43
C LEU A 191 -8.03 9.40 9.17
N LEU A 192 -9.06 9.96 8.56
CA LEU A 192 -10.21 9.22 8.07
C LEU A 192 -10.25 9.26 6.54
N CYS A 193 -10.53 8.12 5.94
CA CYS A 193 -10.80 7.99 4.52
C CYS A 193 -12.19 7.40 4.33
N TRP A 194 -13.08 8.11 3.65
CA TRP A 194 -14.41 7.59 3.33
C TRP A 194 -14.32 6.74 2.07
N VAL A 195 -14.58 5.45 2.21
CA VAL A 195 -14.61 4.46 1.13
C VAL A 195 -16.06 4.20 0.76
N LEU A 196 -16.53 4.87 -0.29
CA LEU A 196 -17.93 4.86 -0.68
C LEU A 196 -18.15 3.89 -1.84
N VAL A 197 -19.08 2.95 -1.67
CA VAL A 197 -19.38 1.90 -2.66
C VAL A 197 -20.78 2.13 -3.21
N ASP A 198 -20.89 2.30 -4.53
CA ASP A 198 -22.19 2.48 -5.18
C ASP A 198 -22.84 1.13 -5.60
N PRO A 199 -24.11 1.11 -6.05
CA PRO A 199 -24.77 -0.14 -6.46
C PRO A 199 -24.13 -0.82 -7.68
N LEU A 200 -23.25 -0.14 -8.41
CA LEU A 200 -22.47 -0.69 -9.52
C LEU A 200 -21.10 -1.23 -9.07
N GLN A 201 -20.86 -1.31 -7.76
CA GLN A 201 -19.58 -1.72 -7.15
C GLN A 201 -18.41 -0.84 -7.57
N ARG A 202 -18.67 0.45 -7.81
CA ARG A 202 -17.61 1.44 -8.01
C ARG A 202 -17.26 2.08 -6.66
N HIS A 203 -15.99 2.42 -6.51
CA HIS A 203 -15.47 3.04 -5.30
C HIS A 203 -15.19 4.52 -5.50
N GLY A 204 -15.58 5.32 -4.51
CA GLY A 204 -15.18 6.69 -4.35
C GLY A 204 -14.43 6.86 -3.03
N PHE A 205 -13.20 7.34 -3.11
CA PHE A 205 -12.39 7.66 -1.94
C PHE A 205 -12.46 9.16 -1.68
N CYS A 206 -12.74 9.53 -0.44
CA CYS A 206 -12.74 10.93 -0.02
C CYS A 206 -12.06 11.09 1.33
N SER A 207 -11.00 11.89 1.38
CA SER A 207 -10.28 12.18 2.63
C SER A 207 -10.19 13.68 2.87
N ARG A 208 -9.50 14.08 3.94
CA ARG A 208 -9.18 15.49 4.20
C ARG A 208 -8.49 16.16 3.00
N ALA A 209 -7.66 15.41 2.28
CA ALA A 209 -6.89 15.90 1.13
C ALA A 209 -7.78 16.35 -0.06
N ASP A 210 -9.04 15.88 -0.14
CA ASP A 210 -9.99 16.36 -1.15
C ASP A 210 -10.48 17.79 -0.89
N PHE A 211 -10.30 18.31 0.34
CA PHE A 211 -10.83 19.61 0.78
C PHE A 211 -9.74 20.56 1.28
N ASN A 212 -8.53 20.06 1.52
CA ASN A 212 -7.39 20.84 1.97
C ASN A 212 -6.10 20.35 1.29
N ASN A 213 -5.34 21.28 0.72
CA ASN A 213 -4.09 20.98 0.02
C ASN A 213 -2.86 20.99 0.95
N GLU A 214 -2.98 21.49 2.18
CA GLU A 214 -1.87 21.44 3.15
C GLU A 214 -1.73 20.02 3.72
N PRO A 215 -0.52 19.48 3.86
CA PRO A 215 -0.30 18.18 4.52
C PRO A 215 -0.90 18.11 5.93
N ALA A 216 -1.45 16.96 6.32
CA ALA A 216 -2.20 16.82 7.56
C ALA A 216 -1.36 17.10 8.81
N PHE A 217 -0.09 16.75 8.75
CA PHE A 217 0.87 16.88 9.82
C PHE A 217 2.03 17.77 9.38
N SER A 218 1.71 18.89 8.72
CA SER A 218 2.69 19.88 8.24
C SER A 218 3.58 20.45 9.35
N TRP A 219 3.14 20.35 10.61
CA TRP A 219 3.94 20.68 11.80
C TRP A 219 5.17 19.77 11.96
N MET A 220 5.13 18.52 11.47
CA MET A 220 6.28 17.63 11.45
C MET A 220 7.32 18.08 10.44
N ASN A 221 8.48 18.48 10.94
CA ASN A 221 9.59 19.02 10.14
C ASN A 221 10.89 18.19 10.23
N LYS A 222 10.95 17.19 11.11
CA LYS A 222 12.15 16.37 11.32
C LYS A 222 11.80 14.94 11.74
N LEU A 223 12.61 13.99 11.30
CA LEU A 223 12.54 12.60 11.76
C LEU A 223 13.12 12.49 13.17
N SER A 224 12.34 11.96 14.11
CA SER A 224 12.78 11.66 15.47
C SER A 224 13.87 10.56 15.48
N GLY A 225 14.54 10.40 16.62
CA GLY A 225 15.51 9.32 16.81
C GLY A 225 14.89 7.94 16.60
N GLU A 226 13.69 7.72 17.12
CA GLU A 226 12.96 6.45 17.02
C GLU A 226 12.58 6.12 15.57
N VAL A 227 12.08 7.10 14.81
CA VAL A 227 11.79 6.95 13.38
C VAL A 227 13.04 6.55 12.61
N LYS A 228 14.16 7.23 12.85
CA LYS A 228 15.45 6.88 12.23
C LYS A 228 15.90 5.47 12.63
N MET A 229 15.74 5.07 13.88
CA MET A 229 16.06 3.71 14.30
C MET A 229 15.19 2.67 13.59
N ALA A 230 13.89 2.89 13.45
CA ALA A 230 12.97 1.99 12.74
C ALA A 230 13.38 1.82 11.27
N ILE A 231 13.67 2.91 10.57
CA ILE A 231 14.16 2.89 9.19
C ILE A 231 15.49 2.11 9.11
N LYS A 232 16.44 2.40 10.00
CA LYS A 232 17.76 1.74 10.03
C LYS A 232 17.67 0.25 10.33
N GLN A 233 16.73 -0.18 11.16
CA GLN A 233 16.52 -1.58 11.53
C GLN A 233 15.68 -2.36 10.52
N SER A 234 15.15 -1.72 9.48
CA SER A 234 14.32 -2.36 8.46
C SER A 234 15.11 -2.75 7.21
N LYS A 235 14.76 -3.87 6.58
CA LYS A 235 15.34 -4.26 5.27
C LYS A 235 14.77 -3.38 4.14
N ILE A 236 13.47 -3.12 4.18
CA ILE A 236 12.73 -2.28 3.22
C ILE A 236 12.03 -1.13 3.95
N LEU A 237 12.03 0.06 3.36
CA LEU A 237 11.11 1.16 3.66
C LEU A 237 10.15 1.33 2.48
N CYS A 238 8.87 1.06 2.71
CA CYS A 238 7.78 1.25 1.77
C CYS A 238 7.17 2.64 1.94
N CYS A 239 7.14 3.38 0.85
CA CYS A 239 6.51 4.69 0.75
C CYS A 239 5.44 4.65 -0.34
N ASN A 240 4.37 5.42 -0.16
CA ASN A 240 3.36 5.58 -1.18
C ASN A 240 3.09 7.07 -1.48
N GLY A 241 2.43 7.37 -2.59
CA GLY A 241 2.13 8.75 -2.97
C GLY A 241 1.16 9.49 -2.04
N TYR A 242 0.36 8.78 -1.25
CA TYR A 242 -0.53 9.39 -0.25
C TYR A 242 0.23 9.90 0.98
N GLY A 243 1.47 9.47 1.21
CA GLY A 243 2.33 10.07 2.25
C GLY A 243 2.49 11.59 2.10
N PHE A 244 2.38 12.12 0.88
CA PHE A 244 2.42 13.55 0.57
C PHE A 244 1.20 14.34 1.07
N ASP A 245 0.09 13.64 1.35
CA ASP A 245 -1.12 14.27 1.90
C ASP A 245 -1.01 14.49 3.42
N GLU A 246 0.03 13.92 4.02
CA GLU A 246 0.23 13.84 5.48
C GLU A 246 1.49 14.55 5.91
N LEU A 247 2.58 14.30 5.22
CA LEU A 247 3.91 14.77 5.57
C LEU A 247 4.37 15.79 4.53
N SER A 248 5.17 16.77 4.97
CA SER A 248 5.75 17.75 4.07
C SER A 248 6.71 17.09 3.06
N PRO A 249 6.80 17.60 1.81
CA PRO A 249 7.74 17.06 0.82
C PRO A 249 9.19 16.98 1.32
N SER A 250 9.63 17.97 2.11
CA SER A 250 10.98 17.98 2.70
C SER A 250 11.19 16.86 3.73
N LEU A 251 10.22 16.60 4.60
CA LEU A 251 10.30 15.53 5.59
C LEU A 251 10.35 14.15 4.93
N ILE A 252 9.47 13.91 3.96
CA ILE A 252 9.41 12.62 3.26
C ILE A 252 10.70 12.38 2.46
N VAL A 253 11.25 13.40 1.79
CA VAL A 253 12.56 13.31 1.12
C VAL A 253 13.66 12.95 2.12
N SER A 254 13.69 13.60 3.29
CA SER A 254 14.69 13.28 4.32
C SER A 254 14.63 11.83 4.80
N ALA A 255 13.45 11.20 4.79
CA ALA A 255 13.28 9.81 5.17
C ALA A 255 13.91 8.84 4.17
N ILE A 256 13.72 9.08 2.87
CA ILE A 256 14.33 8.23 1.84
C ILE A 256 15.81 8.49 1.67
N GLU A 257 16.29 9.73 1.84
CA GLU A 257 17.73 10.02 1.87
C GLU A 257 18.40 9.29 3.04
N TYR A 258 17.79 9.31 4.22
CA TYR A 258 18.29 8.59 5.38
C TYR A 258 18.23 7.07 5.18
N ALA A 259 17.14 6.52 4.63
CA ALA A 259 17.04 5.09 4.28
C ALA A 259 18.18 4.67 3.34
N ALA A 260 18.43 5.49 2.32
CA ALA A 260 19.52 5.31 1.37
C ALA A 260 20.91 5.35 2.02
N GLU A 261 21.13 6.25 2.99
CA GLU A 261 22.37 6.41 3.75
C GLU A 261 22.67 5.17 4.60
N VAL A 262 21.65 4.63 5.29
CA VAL A 262 21.80 3.49 6.21
C VAL A 262 21.64 2.12 5.53
N GLY A 263 21.49 2.09 4.20
CA GLY A 263 21.39 0.87 3.41
C GLY A 263 20.07 0.12 3.57
N THR A 264 18.98 0.82 3.89
CA THR A 264 17.61 0.29 3.81
C THR A 264 17.11 0.45 2.38
N SER A 265 16.56 -0.61 1.79
CA SER A 265 16.01 -0.55 0.43
C SER A 265 14.73 0.26 0.40
N ILE A 266 14.54 1.04 -0.66
CA ILE A 266 13.40 1.96 -0.78
C ILE A 266 12.42 1.42 -1.82
N PHE A 267 11.18 1.21 -1.41
CA PHE A 267 10.06 0.84 -2.29
C PHE A 267 9.13 2.03 -2.41
N PHE A 268 8.74 2.37 -3.63
CA PHE A 268 7.83 3.48 -3.86
C PHE A 268 6.68 3.09 -4.80
N ASP A 269 5.47 3.23 -4.28
CA ASP A 269 4.23 3.16 -5.04
C ASP A 269 3.62 4.57 -5.13
N PRO A 270 3.84 5.33 -6.22
CA PRO A 270 3.30 6.68 -6.33
C PRO A 270 1.76 6.70 -6.32
N GLY A 271 1.11 5.57 -6.65
CA GLY A 271 -0.33 5.46 -6.77
C GLY A 271 -0.96 6.54 -7.67
N PRO A 272 -2.26 6.79 -7.50
CA PRO A 272 -2.96 7.84 -8.23
C PRO A 272 -2.39 9.25 -7.98
N ARG A 273 -1.74 9.44 -6.82
CA ARG A 273 -1.12 10.72 -6.44
C ARG A 273 0.06 11.08 -7.32
N GLY A 274 0.77 10.12 -7.91
CA GLY A 274 1.88 10.38 -8.83
C GLY A 274 1.53 11.38 -9.93
N LYS A 275 0.35 11.23 -10.55
CA LYS A 275 -0.13 12.17 -11.58
C LYS A 275 -0.38 13.56 -11.04
N SER A 276 -1.04 13.69 -9.89
CA SER A 276 -1.30 15.00 -9.31
C SER A 276 -0.03 15.69 -8.83
N LEU A 277 0.92 14.92 -8.29
CA LEU A 277 2.21 15.42 -7.81
C LEU A 277 3.09 15.89 -8.98
N SER A 278 3.03 15.22 -10.15
CA SER A 278 3.80 15.64 -11.34
C SER A 278 3.34 16.98 -11.93
N THR A 279 2.10 17.39 -11.64
CA THR A 279 1.55 18.71 -11.97
C THR A 279 1.33 19.60 -10.75
N GLY A 280 1.85 19.20 -9.58
CA GLY A 280 1.64 19.85 -8.30
C GLY A 280 2.52 21.08 -8.11
N THR A 281 2.77 21.45 -6.85
CA THR A 281 3.70 22.53 -6.51
C THR A 281 5.13 22.18 -6.96
N PRO A 282 6.02 23.18 -7.15
CA PRO A 282 7.42 22.91 -7.45
C PRO A 282 8.11 22.02 -6.41
N GLU A 283 7.75 22.12 -5.11
CA GLU A 283 8.27 21.20 -4.09
C GLU A 283 7.80 19.75 -4.32
N GLU A 284 6.50 19.55 -4.58
CA GLU A 284 5.92 18.22 -4.83
C GLU A 284 6.55 17.57 -6.07
N GLN A 285 6.72 18.32 -7.15
CA GLN A 285 7.36 17.82 -8.38
C GLN A 285 8.81 17.40 -8.13
N ARG A 286 9.59 18.22 -7.41
CA ARG A 286 10.99 17.90 -7.06
C ARG A 286 11.07 16.67 -6.17
N ALA A 287 10.19 16.57 -5.17
CA ALA A 287 10.15 15.43 -4.28
C ALA A 287 9.73 14.15 -5.02
N LEU A 288 8.72 14.21 -5.90
CA LEU A 288 8.33 13.08 -6.74
C LEU A 288 9.48 12.61 -7.64
N ASP A 289 10.16 13.52 -8.36
CA ASP A 289 11.33 13.16 -9.18
C ASP A 289 12.43 12.52 -8.34
N HIS A 290 12.68 13.05 -7.14
CA HIS A 290 13.65 12.48 -6.21
C HIS A 290 13.26 11.04 -5.79
N PHE A 291 11.99 10.80 -5.47
CA PHE A 291 11.46 9.46 -5.16
C PHE A 291 11.62 8.48 -6.31
N LEU A 292 11.22 8.90 -7.52
CA LEU A 292 11.33 8.06 -8.73
C LEU A 292 12.79 7.70 -9.02
N ARG A 293 13.74 8.60 -8.72
CA ARG A 293 15.18 8.38 -8.95
C ARG A 293 15.86 7.56 -7.86
N MET A 294 15.43 7.69 -6.61
CA MET A 294 16.12 7.14 -5.43
C MET A 294 15.52 5.83 -4.91
N SER A 295 14.38 5.39 -5.45
CA SER A 295 13.79 4.11 -5.07
C SER A 295 14.50 2.93 -5.72
N ASP A 296 14.76 1.87 -4.94
CA ASP A 296 15.28 0.59 -5.44
C ASP A 296 14.21 -0.17 -6.23
N VAL A 297 12.95 -0.06 -5.81
CA VAL A 297 11.80 -0.71 -6.45
C VAL A 297 10.69 0.31 -6.66
N LEU A 298 10.25 0.44 -7.91
CA LEU A 298 9.08 1.23 -8.28
C LEU A 298 7.91 0.29 -8.58
N LEU A 299 6.74 0.57 -8.03
CA LEU A 299 5.52 -0.21 -8.26
C LEU A 299 4.42 0.71 -8.77
N LEU A 300 3.96 0.50 -9.99
CA LEU A 300 2.94 1.34 -10.61
C LEU A 300 1.92 0.48 -11.32
N THR A 301 0.70 0.97 -11.51
CA THR A 301 -0.21 0.43 -12.52
C THR A 301 0.20 0.89 -13.92
N SER A 302 -0.32 0.23 -14.96
CA SER A 302 -0.09 0.66 -16.36
C SER A 302 -0.49 2.12 -16.58
N ASP A 303 -1.64 2.53 -16.06
CA ASP A 303 -2.16 3.89 -16.22
C ASP A 303 -1.31 4.93 -15.48
N GLU A 304 -0.80 4.57 -14.30
CA GLU A 304 0.12 5.43 -13.54
C GLU A 304 1.48 5.57 -14.23
N ALA A 305 2.02 4.46 -14.77
CA ALA A 305 3.26 4.48 -15.54
C ALA A 305 3.12 5.32 -16.82
N GLU A 306 2.03 5.16 -17.56
CA GLU A 306 1.71 6.00 -18.72
C GLU A 306 1.59 7.47 -18.31
N SER A 307 0.89 7.77 -17.22
CA SER A 307 0.71 9.14 -16.77
C SER A 307 2.00 9.85 -16.37
N LEU A 308 3.01 9.12 -15.88
CA LEU A 308 4.30 9.70 -15.47
C LEU A 308 5.31 9.78 -16.63
N THR A 309 5.15 8.95 -17.66
CA THR A 309 6.14 8.83 -18.75
C THR A 309 5.63 9.37 -20.09
N GLY A 310 4.31 9.46 -20.28
CA GLY A 310 3.67 9.68 -21.56
C GLY A 310 3.71 8.47 -22.50
N ILE A 311 4.16 7.30 -22.04
CA ILE A 311 4.35 6.09 -22.84
C ILE A 311 3.25 5.08 -22.52
N LYS A 312 2.47 4.71 -23.54
CA LYS A 312 1.33 3.79 -23.39
C LYS A 312 1.72 2.33 -23.21
N ASN A 313 2.81 1.87 -23.86
CA ASN A 313 3.27 0.50 -23.67
C ASN A 313 3.88 0.35 -22.27
N PRO A 314 3.36 -0.54 -21.40
CA PRO A 314 3.80 -0.66 -20.01
C PRO A 314 5.26 -1.12 -19.88
N VAL A 315 5.77 -1.94 -20.80
CA VAL A 315 7.17 -2.36 -20.80
C VAL A 315 8.08 -1.17 -21.05
N LEU A 316 7.80 -0.40 -22.11
CA LEU A 316 8.58 0.78 -22.49
C LEU A 316 8.50 1.87 -21.41
N ALA A 317 7.32 2.10 -20.82
CA ALA A 317 7.15 3.01 -19.70
C ALA A 317 8.01 2.61 -18.50
N GLY A 318 8.00 1.31 -18.14
CA GLY A 318 8.82 0.81 -17.04
C GLY A 318 10.33 0.85 -17.33
N GLN A 319 10.76 0.62 -18.58
CA GLN A 319 12.15 0.80 -19.00
C GLN A 319 12.60 2.27 -18.89
N GLU A 320 11.75 3.22 -19.27
CA GLU A 320 12.04 4.65 -19.14
C GLU A 320 12.19 5.07 -17.67
N LEU A 321 11.32 4.57 -16.79
CA LEU A 321 11.45 4.79 -15.34
C LEU A 321 12.74 4.17 -14.80
N LEU A 322 13.07 2.94 -15.20
CA LEU A 322 14.30 2.27 -14.81
C LEU A 322 15.55 3.05 -15.27
N ARG A 323 15.52 3.60 -16.48
CA ARG A 323 16.62 4.40 -17.06
C ARG A 323 16.84 5.72 -16.32
N LYS A 324 15.75 6.37 -15.90
CA LYS A 324 15.79 7.60 -15.09
C LYS A 324 16.24 7.34 -13.65
N GLY A 325 15.98 6.14 -13.13
CA GLY A 325 16.38 5.67 -11.82
C GLY A 325 17.90 5.71 -11.59
N LEU A 326 18.35 6.35 -10.51
CA LEU A 326 19.75 6.32 -10.09
C LEU A 326 20.08 5.02 -9.34
N ARG A 327 19.11 4.49 -8.60
CA ARG A 327 19.24 3.32 -7.72
C ARG A 327 18.31 2.18 -8.10
N THR A 328 17.37 2.45 -9.01
CA THR A 328 16.27 1.56 -9.34
C THR A 328 16.80 0.26 -9.93
N LYS A 329 16.38 -0.84 -9.30
CA LYS A 329 16.70 -2.21 -9.68
C LYS A 329 15.51 -2.83 -10.39
N TRP A 330 14.32 -2.66 -9.82
CA TRP A 330 13.08 -3.24 -10.33
C TRP A 330 12.05 -2.14 -10.60
N VAL A 331 11.39 -2.24 -11.75
CA VAL A 331 10.15 -1.51 -12.01
C VAL A 331 9.07 -2.55 -12.28
N ILE A 332 8.01 -2.53 -11.47
CA ILE A 332 6.87 -3.45 -11.59
C ILE A 332 5.67 -2.66 -12.09
N VAL A 333 5.07 -3.15 -13.17
CA VAL A 333 3.85 -2.59 -13.76
C VAL A 333 2.69 -3.57 -13.56
N LYS A 334 1.72 -3.15 -12.75
CA LYS A 334 0.48 -3.86 -12.41
C LYS A 334 -0.57 -3.58 -13.50
N MET A 335 -1.22 -4.61 -14.00
CA MET A 335 -2.21 -4.49 -15.09
C MET A 335 -3.56 -5.13 -14.71
N GLY A 336 -3.87 -5.17 -13.41
CA GLY A 336 -5.11 -5.72 -12.86
C GLY A 336 -5.33 -7.17 -13.33
N PRO A 337 -6.47 -7.50 -13.96
CA PRO A 337 -6.78 -8.87 -14.38
C PRO A 337 -5.85 -9.43 -15.47
N ARG A 338 -5.03 -8.59 -16.11
CA ARG A 338 -4.01 -9.05 -17.06
C ARG A 338 -2.77 -9.58 -16.35
N GLY A 339 -2.51 -9.23 -15.09
CA GLY A 339 -1.32 -9.64 -14.34
C GLY A 339 -0.31 -8.51 -14.18
N SER A 340 0.98 -8.83 -14.27
CA SER A 340 2.05 -7.87 -13.99
C SER A 340 3.32 -8.16 -14.77
N ILE A 341 4.15 -7.12 -14.91
CA ILE A 341 5.46 -7.14 -15.56
C ILE A 341 6.50 -6.61 -14.59
N LEU A 342 7.66 -7.25 -14.50
CA LEU A 342 8.83 -6.79 -13.74
C LEU A 342 10.00 -6.57 -14.69
N ILE A 343 10.50 -5.34 -14.71
CA ILE A 343 11.59 -4.91 -15.59
C ILE A 343 12.83 -4.66 -14.74
N THR A 344 13.95 -5.22 -15.19
CA THR A 344 15.29 -4.99 -14.64
C THR A 344 16.22 -4.54 -15.77
N LYS A 345 17.48 -4.22 -15.45
CA LYS A 345 18.47 -3.84 -16.45
C LYS A 345 18.84 -4.96 -17.44
N SER A 346 18.50 -6.21 -17.13
CA SER A 346 18.98 -7.39 -17.87
C SER A 346 17.87 -8.32 -18.37
N SER A 347 16.65 -8.13 -17.90
CA SER A 347 15.55 -9.04 -18.19
C SER A 347 14.20 -8.43 -17.85
N ILE A 348 13.19 -8.95 -18.54
CA ILE A 348 11.78 -8.70 -18.30
C ILE A 348 11.14 -10.01 -17.83
N SER A 349 10.34 -9.95 -16.78
CA SER A 349 9.50 -11.07 -16.34
C SER A 349 8.04 -10.69 -16.45
N CYS A 350 7.22 -11.59 -16.98
CA CYS A 350 5.79 -11.39 -17.17
C CYS A 350 5.05 -12.52 -16.45
N ALA A 351 4.02 -12.16 -15.69
CA ALA A 351 3.15 -13.13 -15.06
C ALA A 351 1.68 -12.73 -15.27
N PRO A 352 0.87 -13.59 -15.90
CA PRO A 352 -0.58 -13.45 -15.91
C PRO A 352 -1.18 -13.46 -14.50
N ALA A 353 -2.32 -12.79 -14.32
CA ALA A 353 -3.07 -12.86 -13.06
C ALA A 353 -3.72 -14.24 -12.85
N PHE A 354 -4.10 -14.58 -11.63
CA PHE A 354 -4.95 -15.74 -11.37
C PHE A 354 -6.41 -15.40 -11.69
N LYS A 355 -7.15 -16.34 -12.28
CA LYS A 355 -8.60 -16.21 -12.54
C LYS A 355 -9.37 -16.38 -11.23
N VAL A 356 -10.02 -15.31 -10.80
CA VAL A 356 -10.84 -15.28 -9.58
C VAL A 356 -12.17 -14.58 -9.84
N SER A 357 -13.16 -14.85 -9.01
CA SER A 357 -14.37 -14.03 -8.92
C SER A 357 -14.08 -12.83 -8.05
N VAL A 358 -14.08 -11.64 -8.65
CA VAL A 358 -13.77 -10.38 -7.95
C VAL A 358 -15.01 -9.89 -7.20
N THR A 359 -14.84 -9.61 -5.91
CA THR A 359 -15.84 -9.03 -5.03
C THR A 359 -15.54 -7.55 -4.79
N ASP A 360 -14.31 -7.23 -4.39
CA ASP A 360 -13.84 -5.88 -4.13
C ASP A 360 -12.37 -5.77 -4.57
N THR A 361 -11.92 -4.58 -4.95
CA THR A 361 -10.54 -4.35 -5.43
C THR A 361 -9.72 -3.48 -4.48
N VAL A 362 -10.34 -2.96 -3.41
CA VAL A 362 -9.65 -2.19 -2.36
C VAL A 362 -8.54 -3.05 -1.73
N GLY A 363 -7.36 -2.48 -1.52
CA GLY A 363 -6.21 -3.17 -0.92
C GLY A 363 -5.49 -4.20 -1.80
N CYS A 364 -5.97 -4.47 -3.02
CA CYS A 364 -5.29 -5.42 -3.93
C CYS A 364 -3.88 -4.95 -4.31
N GLY A 365 -3.72 -3.65 -4.57
CA GLY A 365 -2.42 -3.04 -4.88
C GLY A 365 -1.45 -3.10 -3.69
N ASP A 366 -1.94 -2.78 -2.49
CA ASP A 366 -1.14 -2.82 -1.26
C ASP A 366 -0.69 -4.26 -0.92
N SER A 367 -1.60 -5.23 -1.09
CA SER A 367 -1.31 -6.65 -0.90
C SER A 367 -0.30 -7.16 -1.92
N PHE A 368 -0.39 -6.70 -3.17
CA PHE A 368 0.60 -6.99 -4.20
C PHE A 368 1.99 -6.46 -3.83
N VAL A 369 2.08 -5.22 -3.32
CA VAL A 369 3.36 -4.62 -2.86
C VAL A 369 3.98 -5.45 -1.73
N ALA A 370 3.17 -5.95 -0.79
CA ALA A 370 3.63 -6.84 0.27
C ALA A 370 4.27 -8.13 -0.24
N ALA A 371 3.67 -8.75 -1.25
CA ALA A 371 4.22 -9.95 -1.87
C ALA A 371 5.50 -9.68 -2.69
N VAL A 372 5.62 -8.51 -3.32
CA VAL A 372 6.88 -8.10 -3.96
C VAL A 372 7.98 -7.91 -2.92
N ALA A 373 7.67 -7.31 -1.77
CA ALA A 373 8.62 -7.20 -0.65
C ALA A 373 9.06 -8.58 -0.14
N PHE A 374 8.13 -9.53 -0.01
CA PHE A 374 8.44 -10.92 0.32
C PHE A 374 9.41 -11.54 -0.68
N GLY A 375 9.13 -11.42 -1.98
CA GLY A 375 9.98 -11.97 -3.02
C GLY A 375 11.37 -11.32 -3.08
N PHE A 376 11.44 -10.01 -2.87
CA PHE A 376 12.70 -9.26 -2.81
C PHE A 376 13.58 -9.70 -1.63
N ILE A 377 13.01 -9.79 -0.42
CA ILE A 377 13.75 -10.17 0.80
C ILE A 377 14.28 -11.61 0.70
N HIS A 378 13.51 -12.51 0.10
CA HIS A 378 13.87 -13.91 -0.05
C HIS A 378 14.70 -14.20 -1.31
N ASN A 379 15.08 -13.16 -2.08
CA ASN A 379 15.81 -13.27 -3.34
C ASN A 379 15.17 -14.29 -4.30
N LEU A 380 13.84 -14.27 -4.40
CA LEU A 380 13.12 -15.17 -5.30
C LEU A 380 13.40 -14.80 -6.76
N PRO A 381 13.36 -15.77 -7.69
CA PRO A 381 13.34 -15.46 -9.11
C PRO A 381 12.23 -14.45 -9.43
N THR A 382 12.49 -13.49 -10.33
CA THR A 382 11.56 -12.39 -10.63
C THR A 382 10.18 -12.87 -11.08
N VAL A 383 10.12 -13.95 -11.86
CA VAL A 383 8.85 -14.58 -12.26
C VAL A 383 8.11 -15.21 -11.07
N ASN A 384 8.82 -15.82 -10.12
CA ASN A 384 8.23 -16.36 -8.89
C ASN A 384 7.69 -15.22 -8.00
N THR A 385 8.43 -14.11 -7.90
CA THR A 385 7.98 -12.89 -7.21
C THR A 385 6.69 -12.35 -7.80
N LEU A 386 6.58 -12.27 -9.13
CA LEU A 386 5.33 -11.84 -9.77
C LEU A 386 4.20 -12.85 -9.59
N ALA A 387 4.49 -14.15 -9.62
CA ALA A 387 3.49 -15.20 -9.40
C ALA A 387 2.83 -15.08 -8.02
N ILE A 388 3.64 -14.98 -6.95
CA ILE A 388 3.09 -14.77 -5.60
C ILE A 388 2.40 -13.41 -5.48
N ALA A 389 2.93 -12.34 -6.08
CA ALA A 389 2.31 -11.02 -6.00
C ALA A 389 0.95 -10.97 -6.70
N ASN A 390 0.83 -11.57 -7.88
CA ASN A 390 -0.45 -11.74 -8.57
C ASN A 390 -1.42 -12.62 -7.76
N ALA A 391 -0.94 -13.69 -7.12
CA ALA A 391 -1.78 -14.55 -6.29
C ALA A 391 -2.32 -13.79 -5.06
N VAL A 392 -1.47 -13.06 -4.35
CA VAL A 392 -1.86 -12.27 -3.17
C VAL A 392 -2.84 -11.17 -3.55
N GLY A 393 -2.58 -10.41 -4.62
CA GLY A 393 -3.51 -9.40 -5.11
C GLY A 393 -4.86 -9.99 -5.54
N ALA A 394 -4.85 -11.13 -6.25
CA ALA A 394 -6.08 -11.80 -6.69
C ALA A 394 -6.86 -12.42 -5.53
N ALA A 395 -6.19 -12.99 -4.53
CA ALA A 395 -6.83 -13.51 -3.33
C ALA A 395 -7.49 -12.39 -2.52
N THR A 396 -6.84 -11.23 -2.39
CA THR A 396 -7.45 -10.05 -1.73
C THR A 396 -8.70 -9.61 -2.49
N ALA A 397 -8.71 -9.71 -3.82
CA ALA A 397 -9.85 -9.33 -4.64
C ALA A 397 -11.11 -10.19 -4.44
N MET A 398 -10.97 -11.36 -3.80
CA MET A 398 -12.08 -12.26 -3.48
C MET A 398 -12.78 -11.89 -2.17
N GLY A 399 -12.16 -11.03 -1.35
CA GLY A 399 -12.74 -10.47 -0.13
C GLY A 399 -13.54 -9.18 -0.39
N CYS A 400 -14.18 -8.66 0.65
CA CYS A 400 -14.83 -7.35 0.62
C CYS A 400 -14.10 -6.39 1.55
N GLY A 401 -13.70 -5.22 1.05
CA GLY A 401 -12.88 -4.25 1.78
C GLY A 401 -11.39 -4.61 1.86
N ALA A 402 -10.66 -3.79 2.62
CA ALA A 402 -9.24 -4.01 2.95
C ALA A 402 -9.05 -4.10 4.48
N GLY A 403 -7.90 -3.69 5.00
CA GLY A 403 -7.56 -3.82 6.41
C GLY A 403 -7.53 -5.28 6.83
N ARG A 404 -8.42 -5.68 7.75
CA ARG A 404 -8.49 -7.07 8.22
C ARG A 404 -9.01 -8.04 7.16
N ASN A 405 -9.62 -7.52 6.09
CA ASN A 405 -10.18 -8.31 4.99
C ASN A 405 -9.18 -8.60 3.85
N VAL A 406 -7.92 -8.14 3.93
CA VAL A 406 -6.89 -8.58 2.97
C VAL A 406 -6.69 -10.10 3.04
N ALA A 407 -6.16 -10.74 2.00
CA ALA A 407 -6.07 -12.20 1.96
C ALA A 407 -5.28 -12.80 3.12
N THR A 408 -5.76 -13.94 3.62
CA THR A 408 -4.98 -14.80 4.53
C THR A 408 -3.97 -15.63 3.74
N LEU A 409 -2.92 -16.10 4.40
CA LEU A 409 -1.91 -16.98 3.79
C LEU A 409 -2.54 -18.25 3.20
N MET A 410 -3.56 -18.81 3.86
CA MET A 410 -4.25 -20.01 3.40
C MET A 410 -4.98 -19.76 2.08
N GLN A 411 -5.71 -18.64 1.95
CA GLN A 411 -6.38 -18.28 0.70
C GLN A 411 -5.38 -18.12 -0.46
N VAL A 412 -4.21 -17.54 -0.18
CA VAL A 412 -3.13 -17.42 -1.17
C VAL A 412 -2.60 -18.79 -1.59
N ILE A 413 -2.33 -19.68 -0.63
CA ILE A 413 -1.87 -21.05 -0.89
C ILE A 413 -2.88 -21.83 -1.72
N GLU A 414 -4.17 -21.76 -1.38
CA GLU A 414 -5.24 -22.43 -2.12
C GLU A 414 -5.34 -21.93 -3.57
N LEU A 415 -5.28 -20.61 -3.77
CA LEU A 415 -5.32 -20.01 -5.10
C LEU A 415 -4.10 -20.42 -5.93
N MET A 416 -2.91 -20.43 -5.32
CA MET A 416 -1.69 -20.87 -5.99
C MET A 416 -1.74 -22.35 -6.37
N ARG A 417 -2.23 -23.24 -5.50
CA ARG A 417 -2.41 -24.67 -5.80
C ARG A 417 -3.36 -24.91 -6.97
N ALA A 418 -4.37 -24.07 -7.15
CA ALA A 418 -5.30 -24.16 -8.28
C ALA A 418 -4.62 -23.82 -9.62
N SER A 419 -3.52 -23.04 -9.61
CA SER A 419 -2.70 -22.71 -10.80
C SER A 419 -3.51 -22.17 -11.99
N ASN A 420 -4.66 -21.54 -11.73
CA ASN A 420 -5.58 -21.13 -12.78
C ASN A 420 -5.30 -19.72 -13.27
N LEU A 421 -4.28 -19.56 -14.11
CA LEU A 421 -3.88 -18.28 -14.70
C LEU A 421 -4.86 -17.74 -15.77
N ASN A 422 -4.87 -16.42 -15.92
CA ASN A 422 -5.58 -15.66 -16.94
C ASN A 422 -4.67 -15.38 -18.14
N GLU A 423 -4.31 -16.45 -18.85
CA GLU A 423 -3.55 -16.40 -20.10
C GLU A 423 -4.50 -16.11 -21.27
N ASP A 424 -4.45 -14.89 -21.78
CA ASP A 424 -4.97 -14.52 -23.09
C ASP A 424 -3.78 -14.15 -23.97
N ASP A 425 -3.29 -15.14 -24.73
CA ASP A 425 -2.01 -15.08 -25.46
C ASP A 425 -1.94 -13.91 -26.44
N ALA A 426 -3.05 -13.62 -27.14
CA ALA A 426 -3.11 -12.52 -28.11
C ALA A 426 -2.81 -11.17 -27.46
N SER A 427 -3.22 -10.97 -26.21
CA SER A 427 -3.01 -9.72 -25.48
C SER A 427 -1.57 -9.52 -24.99
N TRP A 428 -0.80 -10.61 -24.89
CA TRP A 428 0.59 -10.58 -24.43
C TRP A 428 1.57 -10.48 -25.59
N ASP A 429 1.26 -11.11 -26.72
CA ASP A 429 2.05 -10.96 -27.95
C ASP A 429 2.09 -9.49 -28.42
N GLU A 430 0.96 -8.78 -28.38
CA GLU A 430 0.90 -7.34 -28.70
C GLU A 430 1.74 -6.47 -27.75
N LEU A 431 1.91 -6.88 -26.49
CA LEU A 431 2.71 -6.14 -25.52
C LEU A 431 4.21 -6.36 -25.70
N LEU A 432 4.60 -7.53 -26.20
CA LEU A 432 5.96 -8.04 -26.25
C LEU A 432 6.56 -8.00 -27.67
N ASP A 433 6.01 -7.15 -28.55
CA ASP A 433 6.34 -7.07 -29.98
C ASP A 433 7.82 -6.70 -30.30
N GLU A 434 8.20 -6.77 -31.58
CA GLU A 434 9.58 -6.84 -32.09
C GLU A 434 10.59 -5.78 -31.58
N ASP A 435 10.14 -4.61 -31.10
CA ASP A 435 11.01 -3.55 -30.55
C ASP A 435 11.74 -3.94 -29.25
N LEU A 436 11.36 -5.04 -28.61
CA LEU A 436 12.00 -5.58 -27.40
C LEU A 436 13.06 -6.66 -27.69
N ALA A 437 13.47 -6.80 -28.95
CA ALA A 437 14.32 -7.86 -29.49
C ALA A 437 15.61 -8.20 -28.73
N SER A 438 16.17 -7.29 -27.94
CA SER A 438 17.43 -7.48 -27.20
C SER A 438 17.27 -8.01 -25.77
N GLU A 439 16.06 -8.03 -25.22
CA GLU A 439 15.84 -8.34 -23.80
C GLU A 439 15.55 -9.82 -23.55
N LYS A 440 16.05 -10.35 -22.41
CA LYS A 440 15.70 -11.70 -21.96
C LYS A 440 14.31 -11.67 -21.31
N ILE A 441 13.31 -12.25 -21.99
CA ILE A 441 11.94 -12.30 -21.51
C ILE A 441 11.68 -13.66 -20.84
N THR A 442 11.15 -13.64 -19.61
CA THR A 442 10.67 -14.83 -18.89
C THR A 442 9.16 -14.70 -18.67
N PHE A 443 8.39 -15.70 -19.06
CA PHE A 443 6.93 -15.64 -19.04
C PHE A 443 6.35 -16.81 -18.23
N LEU A 444 5.48 -16.52 -17.26
CA LEU A 444 4.77 -17.54 -16.50
C LEU A 444 3.59 -18.09 -17.34
N SER A 445 3.50 -19.40 -17.54
CA SER A 445 2.40 -20.03 -18.30
C SER A 445 1.91 -21.33 -17.66
N LYS A 446 0.66 -21.70 -17.94
CA LYS A 446 0.04 -22.99 -17.65
C LYS A 446 0.67 -24.14 -18.41
N THR A 447 1.20 -23.88 -19.60
CA THR A 447 1.82 -24.89 -20.43
C THR A 447 3.31 -24.65 -20.48
N GLY A 448 4.09 -25.61 -19.98
CA GLY A 448 5.52 -25.67 -20.28
C GLY A 448 5.72 -25.88 -21.78
N ILE A 449 5.75 -24.81 -22.57
CA ILE A 449 6.11 -24.90 -23.98
C ILE A 449 7.62 -25.18 -24.03
N ASN A 450 7.99 -26.46 -24.15
CA ASN A 450 9.33 -26.84 -24.57
C ASN A 450 9.48 -26.51 -26.06
N GLY A 451 9.81 -25.26 -26.35
CA GLY A 451 10.04 -24.80 -27.71
C GLY A 451 10.42 -23.34 -27.70
N SER A 452 11.62 -23.02 -28.19
CA SER A 452 12.04 -21.64 -28.41
C SER A 452 11.31 -21.07 -29.62
N HIS A 453 10.05 -20.67 -29.47
CA HIS A 453 9.53 -19.64 -30.36
C HIS A 453 10.13 -18.31 -29.89
N ASN A 454 11.17 -17.86 -30.61
CA ASN A 454 11.66 -16.48 -30.59
C ASN A 454 11.84 -15.81 -29.20
N ARG A 455 12.89 -16.17 -28.45
CA ARG A 455 13.46 -15.39 -27.32
C ARG A 455 12.70 -15.39 -25.98
N MET A 456 11.49 -15.94 -25.90
CA MET A 456 10.73 -16.03 -24.66
C MET A 456 11.03 -17.33 -23.90
N ASN A 457 11.42 -17.23 -22.63
CA ASN A 457 11.59 -18.38 -21.73
C ASN A 457 10.30 -18.60 -20.92
N CYS A 458 9.47 -19.54 -21.36
CA CYS A 458 8.24 -19.91 -20.65
C CYS A 458 8.56 -20.76 -19.41
N VAL A 459 8.01 -20.39 -18.27
CA VAL A 459 8.14 -21.09 -17.00
C VAL A 459 6.78 -21.61 -16.59
N ASP A 460 6.70 -22.92 -16.36
CA ASP A 460 5.48 -23.60 -15.92
C ASP A 460 5.06 -23.13 -14.52
N VAL A 461 3.81 -22.69 -14.39
CA VAL A 461 3.21 -22.27 -13.11
C VAL A 461 3.27 -23.37 -12.06
N GLN A 462 3.13 -24.65 -12.42
CA GLN A 462 3.19 -25.76 -11.47
C GLN A 462 4.58 -25.90 -10.85
N LYS A 463 5.62 -25.66 -11.65
CA LYS A 463 7.00 -25.62 -11.14
C LYS A 463 7.16 -24.47 -10.14
N VAL A 464 6.71 -23.27 -10.50
CA VAL A 464 6.79 -22.08 -9.62
C VAL A 464 6.03 -22.30 -8.32
N VAL A 465 4.83 -22.88 -8.39
CA VAL A 465 4.01 -23.23 -7.23
C VAL A 465 4.74 -24.25 -6.35
N SER A 466 5.35 -25.29 -6.93
CA SER A 466 6.10 -26.29 -6.14
C SER A 466 7.33 -25.70 -5.41
N GLU A 467 7.94 -24.64 -5.95
CA GLU A 467 9.07 -23.94 -5.35
C GLU A 467 8.65 -22.94 -4.25
N LEU A 468 7.46 -22.36 -4.38
CA LEU A 468 6.93 -21.34 -3.48
C LEU A 468 6.17 -21.93 -2.29
N LEU A 469 5.39 -23.00 -2.49
CA LEU A 469 4.55 -23.57 -1.44
C LEU A 469 5.33 -23.94 -0.17
N PRO A 470 6.49 -24.64 -0.24
CA PRO A 470 7.25 -24.96 0.97
C PRO A 470 7.70 -23.74 1.76
N LYS A 471 7.97 -22.61 1.07
CA LYS A 471 8.38 -21.36 1.72
C LYS A 471 7.19 -20.69 2.44
N LEU A 472 6.01 -20.74 1.83
CA LEU A 472 4.79 -20.17 2.41
C LEU A 472 4.24 -21.04 3.54
N GLU A 473 4.28 -22.36 3.39
CA GLU A 473 3.83 -23.30 4.42
C GLU A 473 4.77 -23.31 5.63
N TYR A 474 6.08 -23.17 5.43
CA TYR A 474 7.03 -23.01 6.54
C TYR A 474 6.67 -21.79 7.41
N THR A 475 6.38 -20.66 6.77
CA THR A 475 5.92 -19.45 7.45
C THR A 475 4.65 -19.69 8.27
N TRP A 476 3.73 -20.52 7.77
CA TRP A 476 2.50 -20.89 8.49
C TRP A 476 2.79 -21.76 9.72
N VAL A 477 3.72 -22.72 9.62
CA VAL A 477 4.02 -23.69 10.69
C VAL A 477 4.85 -23.09 11.84
N GLU A 478 5.75 -22.13 11.59
CA GLU A 478 6.56 -21.50 12.64
C GLU A 478 5.81 -20.45 13.50
N GLY A 479 4.51 -20.22 13.27
CA GLY A 479 3.63 -19.61 14.28
C GLY A 479 3.66 -18.08 14.39
N ASN A 480 3.88 -17.35 13.28
CA ASN A 480 3.77 -15.88 13.24
C ASN A 480 2.54 -15.36 12.48
N VAL A 481 1.60 -16.22 12.09
CA VAL A 481 0.40 -15.80 11.34
C VAL A 481 -0.83 -16.43 11.97
N SER A 482 -1.76 -15.62 12.48
CA SER A 482 -3.06 -16.08 12.97
C SER A 482 -3.88 -16.67 11.83
N SER A 483 -4.62 -17.74 12.13
CA SER A 483 -5.49 -18.50 11.21
C SER A 483 -6.51 -17.65 10.47
#